data_AF-A0A1V5QV83-F1
#
_entry.id   AF-A0A1V5QV83-F1
#
_cell.length_a   1.000
_cell.length_b   1.000
_cell.length_c   1.000
_cell.angle_alpha   90.00
_cell.angle_beta   90.00
_cell.angle_gamma   90.00
#
_symmetry.space_group_name_H-M   'P 1'
#
loop_
_entity.id
_entity.type
_entity.pdbx_description
1 polymer ?
#
loop_
_entity_poly.entity_id
_entity_poly.type
_entity_poly.pdbx_seq_one_letter_code
_entity_poly.pdbx_strand_id
1 'polypeptide(L)' 'MPLIQPFTGLRPIPERAAEVAAPPYDVLSSAEARQRATGREWNFLHISKAEIDLPPETDPYSPAVYAKSAENFRRADP' A
#
# COMPACT_ATOMS: atom_id res chain seq x y z
N MET A 1 -26.89 20.74 12.04
CA MET A 1 -26.25 19.83 11.07
C MET A 1 -24.84 19.54 11.56
N PRO A 2 -24.51 18.30 11.97
CA PRO A 2 -23.14 18.01 12.38
C PRO A 2 -22.23 18.09 11.15
N LEU A 3 -21.13 18.86 11.27
CA LEU A 3 -20.13 19.03 10.21
C LEU A 3 -19.10 17.88 10.17
N ILE A 4 -19.15 16.98 11.15
CA ILE A 4 -18.21 15.88 11.32
C ILE A 4 -19.00 14.59 11.48
N GLN A 5 -18.64 13.57 10.69
CA GLN A 5 -19.18 12.22 10.79
C GLN A 5 -18.06 11.24 11.15
N PRO A 6 -18.29 10.33 12.12
CA PRO A 6 -17.33 9.27 12.40
C PRO A 6 -17.26 8.28 11.24
N PHE A 7 -16.08 7.69 11.03
CA PHE A 7 -15.85 6.63 10.07
C PHE A 7 -15.00 5.54 10.71
N THR A 8 -15.12 4.31 10.20
CA THR A 8 -14.33 3.18 10.67
C THR A 8 -12.90 3.33 10.18
N GLY A 9 -11.95 3.46 11.12
CA GLY A 9 -10.52 3.47 10.81
C GLY A 9 -9.99 2.04 10.68
N LEU A 10 -9.23 1.80 9.62
CA LEU A 10 -8.46 0.57 9.46
C LEU A 10 -7.11 0.70 10.16
N ARG A 11 -6.79 -0.29 10.99
CA ARG A 11 -5.51 -0.37 11.72
C ARG A 11 -5.05 -1.82 11.78
N PRO A 12 -3.74 -2.08 11.63
CA PRO A 12 -3.22 -3.42 11.82
C PRO A 12 -3.43 -3.90 13.26
N ILE A 13 -3.56 -5.21 13.43
CA ILE A 13 -3.46 -5.83 14.75
C ILE A 13 -2.04 -5.62 15.30
N PRO A 14 -1.88 -5.45 16.63
CA PRO A 14 -0.58 -5.15 17.24
C PRO A 14 0.55 -6.08 16.81
N GLU A 15 0.26 -7.36 16.64
CA GLU A 15 1.20 -8.43 16.30
C GLU A 15 1.77 -8.27 14.88
N ARG A 16 0.99 -7.67 13.96
CA ARG A 16 1.38 -7.46 12.56
C ARG A 16 1.78 -6.02 12.23
N ALA A 17 1.76 -5.13 13.22
CA ALA A 17 2.07 -3.71 13.00
C ALA A 17 3.43 -3.50 12.33
N ALA A 18 4.45 -4.29 12.72
CA ALA A 18 5.79 -4.23 12.13
C ALA A 18 5.85 -4.74 10.67
N GLU A 19 4.97 -5.67 10.29
CA GLU A 19 4.90 -6.21 8.92
C GLU A 19 4.23 -5.20 7.97
N VAL A 20 3.21 -4.50 8.48
CA VAL A 20 2.49 -3.46 7.72
C VAL A 20 3.29 -2.18 7.59
N ALA A 21 4.10 -1.84 8.60
CA ALA A 21 4.87 -0.61 8.61
C ALA A 21 5.74 -0.43 7.33
N ALA A 22 5.57 0.71 6.69
CA ALA A 22 6.34 1.14 5.53
C ALA A 22 6.89 2.55 5.77
N PRO A 23 8.06 2.89 5.21
CA PRO A 23 8.47 4.27 5.09
C PRO A 23 7.46 5.09 4.28
N PRO A 24 7.45 6.42 4.42
CA PRO A 24 6.72 7.30 3.52
C PRO A 24 7.00 6.97 2.04
N TYR A 25 5.97 6.99 1.21
CA TYR A 25 6.08 6.55 -0.19
C TYR A 25 6.93 7.51 -1.05
N ASP A 26 7.07 8.75 -0.62
CA ASP A 26 7.80 9.83 -1.28
C ASP A 26 9.32 9.79 -1.03
N VAL A 27 9.77 9.06 0.00
CA VAL A 27 11.20 8.90 0.30
C VAL A 27 11.85 7.70 -0.38
N LEU A 28 11.09 6.97 -1.22
CA LEU A 28 11.57 5.78 -1.95
C LEU A 28 11.26 5.87 -3.44
N SER A 29 12.25 5.52 -4.26
CA SER A 29 12.02 5.15 -5.66
C SER A 29 11.25 3.83 -5.75
N SER A 30 10.58 3.57 -6.88
CA SER A 30 9.86 2.30 -7.09
C SER A 30 10.81 1.10 -7.09
N ALA A 31 12.08 1.28 -7.47
CA ALA A 31 13.09 0.22 -7.40
C ALA A 31 13.45 -0.14 -5.94
N GLU A 32 13.71 0.86 -5.10
CA GLU A 32 13.97 0.64 -3.66
C GLU A 32 12.74 0.06 -2.96
N ALA A 33 11.54 0.52 -3.33
CA ALA A 33 10.29 0.01 -2.77
C ALA A 33 10.08 -1.48 -3.10
N ARG A 34 10.37 -1.92 -4.34
CA ARG A 34 10.33 -3.35 -4.73
C ARG A 34 11.24 -4.21 -3.85
N GLN A 35 12.48 -3.78 -3.67
CA GLN A 35 13.45 -4.49 -2.84
C GLN A 35 12.97 -4.56 -1.39
N ARG A 36 12.41 -3.47 -0.87
CA ARG A 36 11.96 -3.37 0.53
C ARG A 36 10.72 -4.20 0.83
N ALA A 37 9.83 -4.36 -0.15
CA ALA A 37 8.62 -5.18 -0.06
C ALA A 37 8.86 -6.67 -0.36
N THR A 38 10.05 -7.04 -0.85
CA THR A 38 10.36 -8.44 -1.19
C THR A 38 10.23 -9.34 0.05
N GLY A 39 9.39 -10.38 -0.06
CA GLY A 39 9.10 -11.32 1.02
C GLY A 39 8.25 -10.78 2.16
N ARG A 40 7.67 -9.57 2.01
CA ARG A 40 6.84 -8.91 3.04
C ARG A 40 5.43 -8.66 2.51
N GLU A 41 4.62 -9.70 2.45
CA GLU A 41 3.27 -9.67 1.87
C GLU A 41 2.35 -8.58 2.45
N TRP A 42 2.48 -8.28 3.73
CA TRP A 42 1.66 -7.29 4.43
C TRP A 42 2.19 -5.86 4.34
N ASN A 43 3.35 -5.63 3.69
CA ASN A 43 3.97 -4.31 3.67
C ASN A 43 3.08 -3.28 2.96
N PHE A 44 2.86 -2.13 3.61
CA PHE A 44 1.95 -1.11 3.08
C PHE A 44 2.39 -0.51 1.74
N LEU A 45 3.65 -0.69 1.32
CA LEU A 45 4.11 -0.31 -0.02
C LEU A 45 3.33 -0.99 -1.15
N HIS A 46 2.77 -2.20 -0.93
CA HIS A 46 1.88 -2.84 -1.89
C HIS A 46 0.60 -2.02 -2.16
N ILE A 47 0.20 -1.13 -1.25
CA ILE A 47 -0.96 -0.25 -1.40
C ILE A 47 -0.52 1.14 -1.83
N SER A 48 0.43 1.75 -1.12
CA SER A 48 0.86 3.14 -1.35
C SER A 48 1.80 3.32 -2.55
N LYS A 49 2.44 2.25 -3.03
CA LYS A 49 3.28 2.19 -4.24
C LYS A 49 3.02 0.91 -5.01
N ALA A 50 1.76 0.65 -5.40
CA ALA A 50 1.37 -0.60 -6.03
C ALA A 50 2.05 -0.90 -7.38
N GLU A 51 2.74 0.08 -7.98
CA GLU A 51 3.57 -0.14 -9.16
C GLU A 51 4.71 -1.14 -8.92
N ILE A 52 5.06 -1.42 -7.65
CA ILE A 52 6.03 -2.45 -7.30
C ILE A 52 5.57 -3.87 -7.66
N ASP A 53 4.26 -4.08 -7.71
CA ASP A 53 3.62 -5.38 -8.01
C ASP A 53 3.31 -5.55 -9.51
N LEU A 54 3.68 -4.55 -10.32
CA LEU A 54 3.47 -4.52 -11.77
C LEU A 54 4.82 -4.55 -12.50
N PRO A 55 4.84 -4.81 -13.82
CA PRO A 55 6.06 -4.77 -14.60
C PRO A 55 6.83 -3.45 -14.38
N PRO A 56 8.18 -3.46 -14.32
CA PRO A 56 8.98 -2.27 -14.02
C PRO A 56 8.74 -1.08 -14.95
N GLU A 57 8.35 -1.36 -16.19
CA GLU A 57 8.04 -0.40 -17.25
C GLU A 57 6.67 0.29 -17.09
N THR A 58 5.86 -0.15 -16.12
CA THR A 58 4.51 0.38 -15.92
C THR A 58 4.58 1.81 -15.41
N ASP A 59 3.86 2.73 -16.07
CA ASP A 59 3.70 4.08 -15.58
C ASP A 59 3.08 4.07 -14.16
N PRO A 60 3.77 4.63 -13.15
CA PRO A 60 3.28 4.70 -11.77
C PRO A 60 1.93 5.41 -11.62
N TYR A 61 1.56 6.25 -12.58
CA TYR A 61 0.30 6.99 -12.58
C TYR A 61 -0.78 6.36 -13.45
N SER A 62 -0.51 5.18 -14.03
CA SER A 62 -1.47 4.50 -14.88
C SER A 62 -2.69 3.99 -14.10
N PRO A 63 -3.87 3.87 -14.75
CA PRO A 63 -5.06 3.28 -14.13
C PRO A 63 -4.83 1.88 -13.55
N ALA A 64 -3.89 1.12 -14.14
CA ALA A 64 -3.53 -0.22 -13.67
C ALA A 64 -2.91 -0.21 -12.26
N VAL A 65 -2.09 0.80 -11.93
CA VAL A 65 -1.49 0.95 -10.60
C VAL A 65 -2.57 1.22 -9.56
N TYR A 66 -3.48 2.14 -9.83
CA TYR A 66 -4.59 2.43 -8.92
C TYR A 66 -5.52 1.22 -8.74
N ALA A 67 -5.82 0.49 -9.82
CA ALA A 67 -6.58 -0.75 -9.72
C ALA A 67 -5.86 -1.78 -8.83
N LYS A 68 -4.53 -1.90 -8.96
CA LYS A 68 -3.72 -2.80 -8.14
C LYS A 68 -3.68 -2.38 -6.68
N SER A 69 -3.52 -1.08 -6.39
CA SER A 69 -3.64 -0.53 -5.03
C SER A 69 -4.98 -0.92 -4.39
N ALA A 70 -6.09 -0.76 -5.13
CA ALA A 70 -7.43 -1.09 -4.64
C ALA A 70 -7.65 -2.60 -4.44
N GLU A 71 -7.05 -3.45 -5.28
CA GLU A 71 -7.05 -4.91 -5.13
C GLU A 71 -6.27 -5.32 -3.87
N ASN A 72 -5.05 -4.81 -3.71
CA ASN A 72 -4.19 -5.10 -2.57
C ASN A 72 -4.82 -4.61 -1.25
N PHE A 73 -5.47 -3.45 -1.27
CA PHE A 73 -6.19 -2.92 -0.11
C PHE A 73 -7.37 -3.82 0.29
N ARG A 74 -8.21 -4.23 -0.67
CA ARG A 74 -9.32 -5.16 -0.42
C ARG A 74 -8.85 -6.53 0.08
N ARG A 75 -7.67 -6.99 -0.32
CA ARG A 75 -7.07 -8.22 0.22
C ARG A 75 -6.62 -8.05 1.69
N ALA A 76 -6.23 -6.84 2.07
CA ALA A 76 -5.74 -6.52 3.42
C ALA A 76 -6.86 -6.17 4.42
N ASP A 77 -8.07 -5.87 3.93
CA ASP A 77 -9.27 -5.53 4.70
C ASP A 77 -10.34 -6.65 4.55
N PRO A 78 -10.31 -7.70 5.40
CA PRO A 78 -11.23 -8.84 5.33
C PRO A 78 -12.66 -8.55 5.81
#